data_AF-A0A2E5AHF5-F1
#
_entry.id   AF-A0A2E5AHF5-F1
#
_cell.length_a   1.000
_cell.length_b   1.000
_cell.length_c   1.000
_cell.angle_alpha   90.00
_cell.angle_beta   90.00
_cell.angle_gamma   90.00
#
_symmetry.space_group_name_H-M   'P 1'
#
loop_
_entity.id
_entity.type
_entity.pdbx_description
1 polymer ?
#
loop_
_entity_poly.entity_id
_entity_poly.type
_entity_poly.pdbx_seq_one_letter_code
_entity_poly.pdbx_strand_id
1 'polypeptide(L)'
;MTRLILNASVALVLFLSGAATAQDAPLYPEDVDASAVIDAALAQARDEGKQALIVFGGDWCHDSVGLAETLEENDRLASLVREHYVLARVDVGHRHRNQDQLHRFGLEGTFGTPTVVIASGEGYALNGMTAHDWRTAYNAAPSDIAAYLSHYGGADWDGSPVASADLGAIAESWPPYQAAVAELTRRMEAGELGPDDGVAYSAFINGMARSIARYGMGQEAEAQGISIADSADLDALGVTPSEDLSEAVQARADEIEFDLIARFEAQTEETRAAMAGDAAGHEER
;
A
#
# COMPACT_ATOMS: atom_id res chain seq x y z
N MET A 1 25.31 -74.30 -42.75
CA MET A 1 25.10 -74.25 -41.29
C MET A 1 26.13 -73.32 -40.70
N THR A 2 25.67 -72.32 -39.94
CA THR A 2 26.30 -71.63 -38.80
C THR A 2 25.95 -70.13 -38.85
N ARG A 3 25.11 -69.74 -37.90
CA ARG A 3 24.61 -68.39 -37.62
C ARG A 3 25.72 -67.53 -37.01
N LEU A 4 25.69 -66.22 -37.25
CA LEU A 4 26.25 -65.24 -36.32
C LEU A 4 25.24 -64.10 -36.17
N ILE A 5 24.66 -63.99 -34.97
CA ILE A 5 23.78 -62.91 -34.52
C ILE A 5 24.68 -61.91 -33.81
N LEU A 6 24.67 -60.64 -34.21
CA LEU A 6 25.32 -59.55 -33.49
C LEU A 6 24.23 -58.65 -32.91
N ASN A 7 24.15 -58.65 -31.58
CA ASN A 7 23.23 -57.85 -30.78
C ASN A 7 23.62 -56.37 -30.84
N ALA A 8 22.70 -55.50 -31.26
CA ALA A 8 22.83 -54.06 -31.11
C ALA A 8 22.16 -53.62 -29.80
N SER A 9 22.96 -53.27 -28.80
CA SER A 9 22.50 -52.67 -27.55
C SER A 9 22.18 -51.19 -27.79
N VAL A 10 20.90 -50.83 -27.71
CA VAL A 10 20.45 -49.42 -27.67
C VAL A 10 20.55 -48.94 -26.23
N ALA A 11 21.46 -48.01 -25.96
CA ALA A 11 21.54 -47.32 -24.67
C ALA A 11 20.50 -46.19 -24.64
N LEU A 12 19.48 -46.34 -23.78
CA LEU A 12 18.47 -45.34 -23.50
C LEU A 12 19.07 -44.28 -22.54
N VAL A 13 19.39 -43.11 -23.08
CA VAL A 13 19.79 -41.94 -22.27
C VAL A 13 18.51 -41.29 -21.74
N LEU A 14 18.22 -41.48 -20.45
CA LEU A 14 17.17 -40.77 -19.73
C LEU A 14 17.65 -39.34 -19.46
N PHE A 15 17.10 -38.37 -20.19
CA PHE A 15 17.18 -36.96 -19.80
C PHE A 15 16.31 -36.74 -18.56
N LEU A 16 16.94 -36.62 -17.39
CA LEU A 16 16.27 -36.06 -16.22
C LEU A 16 16.12 -34.56 -16.45
N SER A 17 14.93 -34.13 -16.88
CA SER A 17 14.52 -32.74 -16.80
C SER A 17 14.41 -32.37 -15.32
N GLY A 18 15.39 -31.63 -14.81
CA GLY A 18 15.25 -30.95 -13.53
C GLY A 18 14.15 -29.89 -13.67
N ALA A 19 13.05 -30.06 -12.97
CA ALA A 19 12.13 -28.96 -12.72
C ALA A 19 12.89 -27.97 -11.83
N ALA A 20 13.36 -26.87 -12.43
CA ALA A 20 13.69 -25.69 -11.66
C ALA A 20 12.39 -25.25 -11.00
N THR A 21 12.29 -25.41 -9.68
CA THR A 21 11.27 -24.73 -8.90
C THR A 21 11.48 -23.24 -9.17
N ALA A 22 10.53 -22.57 -9.81
CA ALA A 22 10.48 -21.12 -9.76
C ALA A 22 10.42 -20.77 -8.27
N GLN A 23 11.50 -20.24 -7.72
CA GLN A 23 11.37 -19.45 -6.50
C GLN A 23 10.51 -18.27 -6.91
N ASP A 24 9.37 -18.10 -6.25
CA ASP A 24 8.54 -16.91 -6.45
C ASP A 24 9.44 -15.68 -6.27
N ALA A 25 9.48 -14.83 -7.30
CA ALA A 25 10.26 -13.61 -7.25
C ALA A 25 9.68 -12.71 -6.14
N PRO A 26 10.54 -11.99 -5.38
CA PRO A 26 10.07 -11.06 -4.34
C PRO A 26 9.13 -10.01 -4.94
N LEU A 27 8.05 -9.65 -4.22
CA LEU A 27 7.13 -8.59 -4.65
C LEU A 27 7.79 -7.21 -4.49
N TYR A 28 8.61 -7.06 -3.46
CA TYR A 28 9.40 -5.86 -3.18
C TYR A 28 10.90 -6.20 -3.20
N PRO A 29 11.56 -6.18 -4.37
CA PRO A 29 12.97 -6.56 -4.47
C PRO A 29 13.88 -5.51 -3.81
N GLU A 30 14.68 -5.93 -2.82
CA GLU A 30 15.53 -5.04 -2.02
C GLU A 30 16.76 -4.49 -2.79
N ASP A 31 17.28 -5.23 -3.77
CA ASP A 31 18.54 -4.93 -4.47
C ASP A 31 18.33 -4.13 -5.79
N VAL A 32 17.27 -3.31 -5.86
CA VAL A 32 16.93 -2.54 -7.05
C VAL A 32 17.07 -1.04 -6.78
N ASP A 33 17.60 -0.31 -7.76
CA ASP A 33 17.65 1.15 -7.74
C ASP A 33 16.22 1.72 -7.78
N ALA A 34 15.72 2.15 -6.62
CA ALA A 34 14.38 2.71 -6.48
C ALA A 34 14.19 3.97 -7.33
N SER A 35 15.22 4.80 -7.51
CA SER A 35 15.14 5.99 -8.37
C SER A 35 14.92 5.57 -9.82
N ALA A 36 15.68 4.58 -10.30
CA ALA A 36 15.54 4.08 -11.66
C ALA A 36 14.16 3.42 -11.91
N VAL A 37 13.64 2.67 -10.94
CA VAL A 37 12.29 2.07 -11.01
C VAL A 37 11.22 3.15 -11.11
N ILE A 38 11.27 4.16 -10.24
CA ILE A 38 10.30 5.26 -10.23
C ILE A 38 10.40 6.08 -11.52
N ASP A 39 11.62 6.41 -11.98
CA ASP A 39 11.82 7.18 -13.20
C ASP A 39 11.29 6.46 -14.43
N ALA A 40 11.49 5.14 -14.51
CA ALA A 40 10.95 4.31 -15.58
C ALA A 40 9.41 4.30 -15.54
N ALA A 41 8.81 4.14 -14.36
CA ALA A 41 7.36 4.12 -14.19
C ALA A 41 6.72 5.47 -14.58
N LEU A 42 7.31 6.58 -14.14
CA LEU A 42 6.85 7.93 -14.49
C LEU A 42 6.99 8.19 -16.00
N ALA A 43 8.11 7.78 -16.60
CA ALA A 43 8.32 7.93 -18.03
C ALA A 43 7.29 7.13 -18.85
N GLN A 44 7.06 5.87 -18.48
CA GLN A 44 6.07 5.03 -19.13
C GLN A 44 4.64 5.58 -18.92
N ALA A 45 4.30 6.03 -17.71
CA ALA A 45 3.00 6.62 -17.42
C ALA A 45 2.73 7.83 -18.31
N ARG A 46 3.72 8.72 -18.48
CA ARG A 46 3.64 9.86 -19.39
C ARG A 46 3.45 9.42 -20.85
N ASP A 47 4.22 8.44 -21.31
CA ASP A 47 4.19 7.99 -22.70
C ASP A 47 2.89 7.25 -23.04
N GLU A 48 2.27 6.57 -22.06
CA GLU A 48 0.99 5.86 -22.19
C GLU A 48 -0.24 6.72 -21.84
N GLY A 49 -0.06 7.94 -21.33
CA GLY A 49 -1.16 8.77 -20.86
C GLY A 49 -1.89 8.22 -19.63
N LYS A 50 -1.16 7.51 -18.77
CA LYS A 50 -1.62 6.87 -17.53
C LYS A 50 -1.07 7.59 -16.30
N GLN A 51 -1.50 7.16 -15.12
CA GLN A 51 -0.86 7.54 -13.86
C GLN A 51 0.20 6.51 -13.46
N ALA A 52 1.18 6.92 -12.65
CA ALA A 52 2.06 5.98 -11.96
C ALA A 52 1.41 5.60 -10.62
N LEU A 53 1.29 4.30 -10.36
CA LEU A 53 0.91 3.75 -9.06
C LEU A 53 2.18 3.18 -8.41
N ILE A 54 2.72 3.88 -7.43
CA ILE A 54 3.97 3.53 -6.76
C ILE A 54 3.64 3.08 -5.34
N VAL A 55 3.86 1.79 -5.06
CA VAL A 55 3.61 1.20 -3.75
C VAL A 55 4.94 1.04 -3.02
N PHE A 56 5.12 1.82 -1.96
CA PHE A 56 6.25 1.72 -1.05
C PHE A 56 5.91 0.72 0.06
N GLY A 57 6.60 -0.41 0.10
CA GLY A 57 6.26 -1.54 0.98
C GLY A 57 7.44 -2.45 1.22
N GLY A 58 7.17 -3.70 1.61
CA GLY A 58 8.20 -4.72 1.79
C GLY A 58 7.57 -6.10 1.98
N ASP A 59 8.27 -7.16 1.55
CA ASP A 59 7.77 -8.54 1.61
C ASP A 59 7.53 -9.04 3.05
N TRP A 60 8.15 -8.41 4.04
CA TRP A 60 7.93 -8.69 5.47
C TRP A 60 6.60 -8.13 6.00
N CYS A 61 5.95 -7.22 5.26
CA CYS A 61 4.73 -6.53 5.69
C CYS A 61 3.49 -7.19 5.08
N HIS A 62 2.67 -7.78 5.96
CA HIS A 62 1.41 -8.44 5.61
C HIS A 62 0.49 -7.56 4.74
N ASP A 63 0.29 -6.29 5.11
CA ASP A 63 -0.56 -5.37 4.34
C ASP A 63 0.03 -4.98 2.98
N SER A 64 1.35 -4.96 2.85
CA SER A 64 2.03 -4.64 1.58
C SER A 64 1.90 -5.79 0.59
N VAL A 65 2.03 -7.03 1.09
CA VAL A 65 1.82 -8.26 0.31
C VAL A 65 0.35 -8.40 -0.05
N GLY A 66 -0.56 -8.24 0.93
CA GLY A 66 -2.00 -8.34 0.70
C GLY A 66 -2.54 -7.36 -0.33
N LEU A 67 -2.07 -6.09 -0.30
CA LEU A 67 -2.42 -5.12 -1.34
C LEU A 67 -1.85 -5.53 -2.71
N ALA A 68 -0.59 -5.97 -2.75
CA ALA A 68 0.05 -6.38 -3.99
C ALA A 68 -0.67 -7.57 -4.66
N GLU A 69 -1.03 -8.59 -3.88
CA GLU A 69 -1.80 -9.75 -4.31
C GLU A 69 -3.20 -9.33 -4.77
N THR A 70 -3.90 -8.51 -3.99
CA THR A 70 -5.25 -8.04 -4.32
C THR A 70 -5.29 -7.27 -5.65
N LEU A 71 -4.27 -6.45 -5.94
CA LEU A 71 -4.16 -5.72 -7.21
C LEU A 71 -3.90 -6.64 -8.42
N GLU A 72 -3.34 -7.84 -8.22
CA GLU A 72 -3.01 -8.79 -9.29
C GLU A 72 -4.07 -9.88 -9.47
N GLU A 73 -4.61 -10.41 -8.39
CA GLU A 73 -5.51 -11.57 -8.38
C GLU A 73 -6.98 -11.20 -8.53
N ASN A 74 -7.38 -9.98 -8.15
CA ASN A 74 -8.74 -9.51 -8.39
C ASN A 74 -8.88 -9.02 -9.83
N ASP A 75 -9.63 -9.76 -10.67
CA ASP A 75 -9.80 -9.46 -12.09
C ASP A 75 -10.17 -7.99 -12.39
N ARG A 76 -11.06 -7.39 -11.57
CA ARG A 76 -11.49 -6.00 -11.75
C ARG A 76 -10.34 -5.04 -11.48
N LEU A 77 -9.61 -5.23 -10.39
CA LEU A 77 -8.48 -4.37 -10.01
C LEU A 77 -7.29 -4.56 -10.97
N ALA A 78 -6.97 -5.80 -11.34
CA ALA A 78 -5.92 -6.09 -12.31
C ALA A 78 -6.21 -5.44 -13.67
N SER A 79 -7.47 -5.46 -14.12
CA SER A 79 -7.91 -4.76 -15.33
C SER A 79 -7.75 -3.24 -15.20
N LEU A 80 -8.22 -2.68 -14.08
CA LEU A 80 -8.15 -1.24 -13.80
C LEU A 80 -6.69 -0.75 -13.76
N VAL A 81 -5.81 -1.46 -13.05
CA VAL A 81 -4.37 -1.15 -13.00
C VAL A 81 -3.75 -1.20 -14.39
N ARG A 82 -3.99 -2.27 -15.15
CA ARG A 82 -3.46 -2.42 -16.52
C ARG A 82 -3.90 -1.30 -17.45
N GLU A 83 -5.12 -0.78 -17.29
CA GLU A 83 -5.72 0.21 -18.18
C GLU A 83 -5.35 1.66 -17.83
N HIS A 84 -5.22 1.96 -16.54
CA HIS A 84 -5.08 3.34 -16.06
C HIS A 84 -3.75 3.64 -15.38
N TYR A 85 -2.95 2.61 -15.09
CA TYR A 85 -1.75 2.75 -14.28
C TYR A 85 -0.51 2.07 -14.88
N VAL A 86 0.64 2.61 -14.49
CA VAL A 86 1.92 1.92 -14.51
C VAL A 86 2.28 1.63 -13.06
N LEU A 87 2.24 0.35 -12.68
CA LEU A 87 2.52 -0.10 -11.31
C LEU A 87 4.03 -0.25 -11.08
N ALA A 88 4.52 0.34 -10.00
CA ALA A 88 5.87 0.15 -9.47
C ALA A 88 5.80 -0.22 -7.99
N ARG A 89 6.67 -1.13 -7.56
CA ARG A 89 6.85 -1.51 -6.15
C ARG A 89 8.25 -1.12 -5.72
N VAL A 90 8.36 -0.49 -4.55
CA VAL A 90 9.62 0.01 -4.00
C VAL A 90 9.76 -0.52 -2.58
N ASP A 91 10.80 -1.31 -2.34
CA ASP A 91 11.15 -1.73 -0.99
C ASP A 91 11.57 -0.51 -0.15
N VAL A 92 11.14 -0.47 1.12
CA VAL A 92 11.57 0.57 2.07
C VAL A 92 12.39 -0.01 3.24
N GLY A 93 12.85 -1.26 3.13
CA GLY A 93 13.38 -2.01 4.25
C GLY A 93 12.38 -2.03 5.40
N HIS A 94 12.86 -1.84 6.64
CA HIS A 94 12.01 -1.63 7.81
C HIS A 94 11.66 -0.13 8.00
N ARG A 95 11.25 0.52 6.89
CA ARG A 95 10.92 1.96 6.74
C ARG A 95 12.11 2.91 6.81
N HIS A 96 13.32 2.42 6.56
CA HIS A 96 14.55 3.20 6.62
C HIS A 96 15.24 3.42 5.27
N ARG A 97 14.86 2.67 4.23
CA ARG A 97 15.41 2.82 2.88
C ARG A 97 14.47 3.62 1.99
N ASN A 98 15.03 4.25 0.96
CA ASN A 98 14.29 4.96 -0.11
C ASN A 98 13.33 6.07 0.38
N GLN A 99 13.58 6.65 1.56
CA GLN A 99 12.77 7.75 2.12
C GLN A 99 12.89 9.03 1.27
N ASP A 100 14.07 9.26 0.71
CA ASP A 100 14.36 10.34 -0.24
C ASP A 100 13.50 10.29 -1.50
N GLN A 101 13.05 9.09 -1.90
CA GLN A 101 12.18 8.94 -3.06
C GLN A 101 10.75 9.41 -2.77
N LEU A 102 10.27 9.30 -1.54
CA LEU A 102 8.96 9.83 -1.12
C LEU A 102 8.96 11.37 -1.10
N HIS A 103 10.11 12.00 -0.81
CA HIS A 103 10.26 13.47 -0.82
C HIS A 103 9.97 14.09 -2.19
N ARG A 104 10.23 13.35 -3.27
CA ARG A 104 9.92 13.75 -4.65
C ARG A 104 8.43 14.02 -4.87
N PHE A 105 7.58 13.41 -4.05
CA PHE A 105 6.13 13.47 -4.10
C PHE A 105 5.53 14.39 -3.01
N GLY A 106 6.38 15.14 -2.29
CA GLY A 106 5.94 16.03 -1.22
C GLY A 106 5.57 15.32 0.07
N LEU A 107 6.00 14.06 0.25
CA LEU A 107 5.83 13.30 1.50
C LEU A 107 7.14 13.34 2.28
N GLU A 108 7.10 13.48 3.60
CA GLU A 108 8.29 13.48 4.47
C GLU A 108 8.98 12.10 4.58
N GLY A 109 8.29 11.04 4.19
CA GLY A 109 8.75 9.66 4.28
C GLY A 109 7.59 8.71 4.45
N THR A 110 7.87 7.43 4.70
CA THR A 110 6.86 6.45 5.07
C THR A 110 6.85 6.25 6.57
N PHE A 111 5.69 6.48 7.18
CA PHE A 111 5.46 6.22 8.59
C PHE A 111 4.67 4.93 8.79
N GLY A 112 4.67 4.03 7.81
CA GLY A 112 3.94 2.77 7.83
C GLY A 112 3.71 2.26 6.42
N THR A 113 3.73 0.94 6.27
CA THR A 113 3.64 0.27 4.99
C THR A 113 2.29 -0.45 4.82
N PRO A 114 1.75 -0.53 3.60
CA PRO A 114 2.21 0.18 2.41
C PRO A 114 1.91 1.69 2.50
N THR A 115 2.76 2.50 1.86
CA THR A 115 2.44 3.87 1.46
C THR A 115 2.20 3.86 -0.04
N VAL A 116 1.04 4.37 -0.48
CA VAL A 116 0.62 4.32 -1.87
C VAL A 116 0.68 5.72 -2.47
N VAL A 117 1.53 5.92 -3.47
CA VAL A 117 1.62 7.18 -4.20
C VAL A 117 1.01 6.99 -5.58
N ILE A 118 0.02 7.82 -5.89
CA ILE A 118 -0.48 7.97 -7.25
C ILE A 118 0.05 9.28 -7.79
N ALA A 119 0.81 9.22 -8.88
CA ALA A 119 1.45 10.38 -9.46
C ALA A 119 1.15 10.52 -10.95
N SER A 120 1.11 11.78 -11.43
CA SER A 120 1.09 12.05 -12.86
C SER A 120 2.38 11.60 -13.54
N GLY A 121 2.34 11.41 -14.87
CA GLY A 121 3.56 11.15 -15.66
C GLY A 121 4.61 12.28 -15.61
N GLU A 122 4.26 13.44 -15.05
CA GLU A 122 5.18 14.56 -14.77
C GLU A 122 5.80 14.48 -13.36
N GLY A 123 5.37 13.52 -12.52
CA GLY A 123 5.90 13.30 -11.18
C GLY A 123 5.15 14.04 -10.07
N TYR A 124 3.97 14.61 -10.35
CA TYR A 124 3.15 15.26 -9.32
C TYR A 124 2.28 14.25 -8.60
N ALA A 125 2.39 14.16 -7.27
CA ALA A 125 1.48 13.35 -6.47
C ALA A 125 0.05 13.89 -6.55
N LEU A 126 -0.90 13.00 -6.80
CA LEU A 126 -2.33 13.31 -6.90
C LEU A 126 -3.04 13.05 -5.57
N ASN A 127 -2.52 12.11 -4.77
CA ASN A 127 -3.15 11.61 -3.55
C ASN A 127 -2.37 11.95 -2.26
N GLY A 128 -1.61 13.06 -2.25
CA GLY A 128 -0.67 13.37 -1.15
C GLY A 128 -1.29 13.34 0.26
N MET A 129 -2.57 13.71 0.39
CA MET A 129 -3.27 13.71 1.68
C MET A 129 -3.69 12.31 2.17
N THR A 130 -3.77 11.32 1.27
CA THR A 130 -4.29 9.97 1.55
C THR A 130 -3.27 8.86 1.25
N ALA A 131 -2.03 9.23 0.88
CA ALA A 131 -0.97 8.29 0.53
C ALA A 131 -0.61 7.32 1.68
N HIS A 132 -0.87 7.73 2.92
CA HIS A 132 -0.57 6.94 4.12
C HIS A 132 -1.74 6.12 4.67
N ASP A 133 -2.90 6.14 4.02
CA ASP A 133 -4.14 5.54 4.54
C ASP A 133 -4.18 4.00 4.39
N TRP A 134 -3.11 3.38 3.89
CA TRP A 134 -3.10 2.01 3.38
C TRP A 134 -2.45 0.99 4.33
N ARG A 135 -2.26 1.33 5.60
CA ARG A 135 -1.53 0.51 6.59
C ARG A 135 -2.30 -0.73 7.08
N THR A 136 -3.54 -0.89 6.63
CA THR A 136 -4.41 -2.05 6.86
C THR A 136 -4.97 -2.57 5.53
N ALA A 137 -4.21 -2.40 4.44
CA ALA A 137 -4.68 -2.66 3.09
C ALA A 137 -5.04 -4.13 2.83
N TYR A 138 -4.52 -5.09 3.61
CA TYR A 138 -4.96 -6.48 3.51
C TYR A 138 -6.46 -6.62 3.75
N ASN A 139 -7.03 -5.79 4.62
CA ASN A 139 -8.45 -5.81 4.95
C ASN A 139 -9.28 -4.83 4.11
N ALA A 140 -8.70 -4.05 3.20
CA ALA A 140 -9.47 -3.09 2.42
C ALA A 140 -10.48 -3.81 1.51
N ALA A 141 -11.70 -3.29 1.44
CA ALA A 141 -12.70 -3.81 0.51
C ALA A 141 -12.19 -3.64 -0.93
N PRO A 142 -12.27 -4.66 -1.81
CA PRO A 142 -11.86 -4.50 -3.21
C PRO A 142 -12.61 -3.39 -3.95
N SER A 143 -13.84 -3.09 -3.55
CA SER A 143 -14.63 -1.97 -4.08
C SER A 143 -14.10 -0.60 -3.65
N ASP A 144 -13.55 -0.47 -2.43
CA ASP A 144 -12.87 0.74 -1.97
C ASP A 144 -11.58 0.98 -2.77
N ILE A 145 -10.75 -0.05 -2.93
CA ILE A 145 -9.55 0.02 -3.78
C ILE A 145 -9.94 0.43 -5.21
N ALA A 146 -11.01 -0.17 -5.75
CA ALA A 146 -11.49 0.15 -7.10
C ALA A 146 -11.97 1.60 -7.21
N ALA A 147 -12.70 2.13 -6.23
CA ALA A 147 -13.18 3.51 -6.23
C ALA A 147 -12.01 4.50 -6.15
N TYR A 148 -11.07 4.27 -5.22
CA TYR A 148 -9.86 5.08 -5.09
C TYR A 148 -9.05 5.12 -6.38
N LEU A 149 -8.76 3.96 -6.98
CA LEU A 149 -8.04 3.88 -8.25
C LEU A 149 -8.86 4.42 -9.43
N SER A 150 -10.18 4.35 -9.41
CA SER A 150 -10.99 4.94 -10.48
C SER A 150 -10.93 6.47 -10.41
N HIS A 151 -11.03 7.04 -9.20
CA HIS A 151 -10.97 8.48 -8.97
C HIS A 151 -9.65 9.06 -9.51
N TYR A 152 -8.49 8.56 -9.06
CA TYR A 152 -7.21 9.12 -9.50
C TYR A 152 -6.80 8.67 -10.91
N GLY A 153 -7.26 7.51 -11.37
CA GLY A 153 -6.98 6.98 -12.71
C GLY A 153 -7.85 7.59 -13.81
N GLY A 154 -8.87 8.37 -13.45
CA GLY A 154 -9.86 8.92 -14.37
C GLY A 154 -10.68 7.82 -15.06
N ALA A 155 -10.92 6.71 -14.36
CA ALA A 155 -11.74 5.61 -14.85
C ALA A 155 -13.21 5.83 -14.49
N ASP A 156 -14.11 5.49 -15.41
CA ASP A 156 -15.55 5.53 -15.13
C ASP A 156 -15.94 4.40 -14.17
N TRP A 157 -16.83 4.73 -13.23
CA TRP A 157 -17.49 3.70 -12.43
C TRP A 157 -18.45 2.88 -13.29
N ASP A 158 -18.43 1.56 -13.16
CA ASP A 158 -19.21 0.63 -14.00
C ASP A 158 -20.73 0.65 -13.75
N GLY A 159 -21.19 1.51 -12.83
CA GLY A 159 -22.60 1.65 -12.43
C GLY A 159 -23.06 0.60 -11.43
N SER A 160 -22.17 -0.28 -10.95
CA SER A 160 -22.50 -1.25 -9.90
C SER A 160 -22.93 -0.52 -8.63
N PRO A 161 -23.98 -1.01 -7.91
CA PRO A 161 -24.34 -0.46 -6.61
C PRO A 161 -23.17 -0.53 -5.63
N VAL A 162 -22.96 0.55 -4.87
CA VAL A 162 -21.90 0.69 -3.88
C VAL A 162 -22.41 1.52 -2.72
N ALA A 163 -22.23 1.03 -1.50
CA ALA A 163 -22.46 1.81 -0.28
C ALA A 163 -21.31 2.79 -0.06
N SER A 164 -21.52 3.77 0.81
CA SER A 164 -20.49 4.73 1.21
C SER A 164 -20.15 4.62 2.68
N ALA A 165 -18.92 4.99 3.04
CA ALA A 165 -18.55 5.36 4.40
C ALA A 165 -17.58 6.55 4.33
N ASP A 166 -17.76 7.55 5.19
CA ASP A 166 -16.87 8.72 5.24
C ASP A 166 -15.65 8.42 6.12
N LEU A 167 -14.55 7.99 5.50
CA LEU A 167 -13.34 7.62 6.25
C LEU A 167 -12.73 8.80 7.00
N GLY A 168 -12.94 10.03 6.50
CA GLY A 168 -12.42 11.24 7.14
C GLY A 168 -13.17 11.54 8.43
N ALA A 169 -14.50 11.61 8.35
CA ALA A 169 -15.36 11.83 9.51
C ALA A 169 -15.18 10.71 10.55
N ILE A 170 -15.05 9.47 10.11
CA ILE A 170 -14.84 8.33 11.00
C ILE A 170 -13.51 8.46 11.74
N ALA A 171 -12.41 8.72 11.01
CA ALA A 171 -11.10 8.94 11.58
C ALA A 171 -11.09 10.07 12.62
N GLU A 172 -11.73 11.21 12.32
CA GLU A 172 -11.79 12.38 13.21
C GLU A 172 -12.65 12.15 14.46
N SER A 173 -13.66 11.29 14.36
CA SER A 173 -14.54 10.97 15.49
C SER A 173 -13.98 9.85 16.39
N TRP A 174 -12.99 9.09 15.90
CA TRP A 174 -12.39 7.98 16.62
C TRP A 174 -11.66 8.46 17.90
N PRO A 175 -12.00 7.95 19.10
CA PRO A 175 -11.44 8.48 20.34
C PRO A 175 -9.91 8.44 20.44
N PRO A 176 -9.20 7.38 19.98
CA PRO A 176 -7.75 7.37 19.88
C PRO A 176 -7.15 8.51 19.04
N TYR A 177 -7.79 8.88 17.93
CA TYR A 177 -7.36 10.02 17.11
C TYR A 177 -7.46 11.33 17.90
N GLN A 178 -8.59 11.58 18.55
CA GLN A 178 -8.80 12.80 19.34
C GLN A 178 -7.80 12.91 20.50
N ALA A 179 -7.53 11.79 21.18
CA ALA A 179 -6.52 11.72 22.24
C ALA A 179 -5.11 12.05 21.71
N ALA A 180 -4.74 11.49 20.55
CA ALA A 180 -3.44 11.72 19.94
C ALA A 180 -3.26 13.17 19.45
N VAL A 181 -4.28 13.77 18.84
CA VAL A 181 -4.25 15.18 18.42
C VAL A 181 -4.13 16.12 19.62
N ALA A 182 -4.87 15.85 20.71
CA ALA A 182 -4.78 16.64 21.94
C ALA A 182 -3.38 16.54 22.55
N GLU A 183 -2.81 15.33 22.61
CA GLU A 183 -1.47 15.12 23.15
C GLU A 183 -0.39 15.76 22.27
N LEU A 184 -0.46 15.60 20.94
CA LEU A 184 0.45 16.26 20.00
C LEU A 184 0.41 17.78 20.19
N THR A 185 -0.78 18.36 20.25
CA THR A 185 -0.96 19.82 20.46
C THR A 185 -0.31 20.26 21.76
N ARG A 186 -0.57 19.56 22.86
CA ARG A 186 0.02 19.85 24.17
C ARG A 186 1.55 19.82 24.13
N ARG A 187 2.14 18.81 23.48
CA ARG A 187 3.60 18.65 23.37
C ARG A 187 4.24 19.74 22.51
N MET A 188 3.59 20.13 21.41
CA MET A 188 4.01 21.24 20.56
C MET A 188 3.97 22.57 21.32
N GLU A 189 2.90 22.86 22.06
CA GLU A 189 2.77 24.08 22.88
C GLU A 189 3.77 24.15 24.03
N ALA A 190 4.11 22.99 24.60
CA ALA A 190 5.13 22.87 25.64
C ALA A 190 6.57 22.99 25.10
N GLY A 191 6.76 23.00 23.77
CA GLY A 191 8.07 22.98 23.12
C GLY A 191 8.82 21.65 23.28
N GLU A 192 8.10 20.57 23.59
CA GLU A 192 8.64 19.20 23.66
C GLU A 192 8.88 18.61 22.26
N LEU A 193 8.11 19.09 21.26
CA LEU A 193 8.21 18.73 19.85
C LEU A 193 8.37 19.99 18.99
N GLY A 194 9.21 19.90 17.96
CA GLY A 194 9.44 20.97 16.99
C GLY A 194 8.45 20.93 15.81
N PRO A 195 8.51 21.92 14.89
CA PRO A 195 7.65 21.96 13.71
C PRO A 195 7.73 20.70 12.84
N ASP A 196 8.94 20.19 12.57
CA ASP A 196 9.15 19.01 11.73
C ASP A 196 8.60 17.73 12.40
N ASP A 197 8.75 17.63 13.72
CA ASP A 197 8.10 16.56 14.50
C ASP A 197 6.58 16.64 14.35
N GLY A 198 6.02 17.85 14.49
CA GLY A 198 4.58 18.10 14.33
C GLY A 198 4.04 17.60 12.99
N VAL A 199 4.78 17.81 11.90
CA VAL A 199 4.43 17.29 10.57
C VAL A 199 4.43 15.76 10.55
N ALA A 200 5.50 15.14 11.05
CA ALA A 200 5.64 13.69 11.05
C ALA A 200 4.57 12.98 11.92
N TYR A 201 4.33 13.48 13.13
CA TYR A 201 3.27 12.97 14.01
C TYR A 201 1.90 13.14 13.37
N SER A 202 1.59 14.30 12.79
CA SER A 202 0.29 14.55 12.15
C SER A 202 0.08 13.60 10.95
N ALA A 203 1.10 13.42 10.11
CA ALA A 203 1.03 12.49 8.98
C ALA A 203 0.83 11.04 9.45
N PHE A 204 1.49 10.63 10.53
CA PHE A 204 1.27 9.31 11.13
C PHE A 204 -0.15 9.14 11.66
N ILE A 205 -0.62 10.08 12.49
CA ILE A 205 -1.93 10.07 13.16
C ILE A 205 -3.05 10.02 12.13
N ASN A 206 -3.04 10.94 11.16
CA ASN A 206 -4.08 11.05 10.13
C ASN A 206 -4.14 9.78 9.27
N GLY A 207 -2.99 9.34 8.76
CA GLY A 207 -2.92 8.15 7.90
C GLY A 207 -3.33 6.87 8.63
N MET A 208 -2.91 6.69 9.89
CA MET A 208 -3.30 5.51 10.66
C MET A 208 -4.79 5.53 11.01
N ALA A 209 -5.35 6.66 11.42
CA ALA A 209 -6.77 6.75 11.76
C ALA A 209 -7.67 6.47 10.54
N ARG A 210 -7.34 7.04 9.37
CA ARG A 210 -8.03 6.72 8.11
C ARG A 210 -7.82 5.27 7.69
N SER A 211 -6.66 4.69 7.94
CA SER A 211 -6.43 3.26 7.74
C SER A 211 -7.32 2.40 8.64
N ILE A 212 -7.49 2.74 9.92
CA ILE A 212 -8.40 2.01 10.82
C ILE A 212 -9.86 2.15 10.38
N ALA A 213 -10.27 3.32 9.91
CA ALA A 213 -11.59 3.49 9.29
C ALA A 213 -11.76 2.55 8.08
N ARG A 214 -10.75 2.47 7.21
CA ARG A 214 -10.72 1.56 6.05
C ARG A 214 -10.77 0.08 6.47
N TYR A 215 -10.08 -0.30 7.54
CA TYR A 215 -10.18 -1.64 8.12
C TYR A 215 -11.62 -1.94 8.54
N GLY A 216 -12.27 -1.03 9.27
CA GLY A 216 -13.67 -1.19 9.68
C GLY A 216 -14.61 -1.33 8.49
N MET A 217 -14.37 -0.56 7.43
CA MET A 217 -15.14 -0.61 6.19
C MET A 217 -15.00 -1.97 5.50
N GLY A 218 -13.78 -2.50 5.44
CA GLY A 218 -13.52 -3.83 4.92
C GLY A 218 -14.22 -4.95 5.70
N GLN A 219 -14.18 -4.88 7.03
CA GLN A 219 -14.91 -5.81 7.90
C GLN A 219 -16.42 -5.77 7.65
N GLU A 220 -16.98 -4.57 7.48
CA GLU A 220 -18.40 -4.40 7.20
C GLU A 220 -18.78 -4.92 5.81
N ALA A 221 -17.93 -4.65 4.80
CA ALA A 221 -18.07 -5.18 3.44
C ALA A 221 -18.11 -6.71 3.43
N GLU A 222 -17.16 -7.35 4.12
CA GLU A 222 -17.06 -8.80 4.23
C GLU A 222 -18.26 -9.40 4.97
N ALA A 223 -18.65 -8.81 6.10
CA ALA A 223 -19.75 -9.30 6.92
C ALA A 223 -21.09 -9.30 6.18
N GLN A 224 -21.34 -8.29 5.34
CA GLN A 224 -22.58 -8.17 4.58
C GLN A 224 -22.50 -8.72 3.15
N GLY A 225 -21.29 -8.95 2.63
CA GLY A 225 -21.07 -9.32 1.22
C GLY A 225 -21.44 -8.19 0.25
N ILE A 226 -21.14 -6.95 0.61
CA ILE A 226 -21.51 -5.74 -0.16
C ILE A 226 -20.28 -5.05 -0.74
N SER A 227 -20.52 -4.17 -1.72
CA SER A 227 -19.53 -3.19 -2.16
C SER A 227 -19.69 -1.91 -1.34
N ILE A 228 -18.57 -1.37 -0.86
CA ILE A 228 -18.50 -0.13 -0.09
C ILE A 228 -17.19 0.60 -0.42
N ALA A 229 -17.22 1.93 -0.44
CA ALA A 229 -16.05 2.75 -0.72
C ALA A 229 -16.09 4.07 0.07
N ASP A 230 -14.94 4.75 0.18
CA ASP A 230 -14.86 6.09 0.77
C ASP A 230 -15.81 7.06 0.06
N SER A 231 -16.62 7.80 0.83
CA SER A 231 -17.59 8.76 0.29
C SER A 231 -16.92 9.83 -0.57
N ALA A 232 -15.71 10.26 -0.19
CA ALA A 232 -14.95 11.26 -0.93
C ALA A 232 -14.56 10.79 -2.36
N ASP A 233 -14.21 9.51 -2.51
CA ASP A 233 -13.88 8.95 -3.82
C ASP A 233 -15.13 8.75 -4.69
N LEU A 234 -16.25 8.35 -4.08
CA LEU A 234 -17.53 8.26 -4.79
C LEU A 234 -18.04 9.62 -5.24
N ASP A 235 -17.91 10.66 -4.40
CA ASP A 235 -18.25 12.04 -4.76
C ASP A 235 -17.40 12.54 -5.92
N ALA A 236 -16.09 12.28 -5.90
CA ALA A 236 -15.20 12.65 -6.98
C ALA A 236 -15.53 11.93 -8.31
N LEU A 237 -16.06 10.70 -8.23
CA LEU A 237 -16.56 9.94 -9.38
C LEU A 237 -17.98 10.32 -9.81
N GLY A 238 -18.69 11.16 -9.04
CA GLY A 238 -20.10 11.49 -9.28
C GLY A 238 -21.05 10.30 -9.09
N VAL A 239 -20.66 9.33 -8.26
CA VAL A 239 -21.43 8.12 -7.97
C VAL A 239 -22.34 8.37 -6.77
N THR A 240 -23.65 8.26 -6.96
CA THR A 240 -24.60 8.27 -5.83
C THR A 240 -24.53 6.92 -5.09
N PRO A 241 -24.17 6.89 -3.80
CA PRO A 241 -24.13 5.65 -3.05
C PRO A 241 -25.54 5.06 -2.85
N SER A 242 -25.63 3.73 -2.75
CA SER A 242 -26.88 3.04 -2.47
C SER A 242 -27.38 3.29 -1.04
N GLU A 243 -26.45 3.49 -0.11
CA GLU A 243 -26.67 3.81 1.29
C GLU A 243 -25.40 4.38 1.92
N ASP A 244 -25.56 5.04 3.08
CA ASP A 244 -24.46 5.51 3.92
C ASP A 244 -24.33 4.57 5.13
N LEU A 245 -23.18 3.92 5.24
CA LEU A 245 -22.85 2.96 6.30
C LEU A 245 -21.80 3.52 7.26
N SER A 246 -21.57 4.83 7.28
CA SER A 246 -20.56 5.45 8.13
C SER A 246 -20.72 5.11 9.61
N GLU A 247 -21.95 5.01 10.13
CA GLU A 247 -22.21 4.61 11.52
C GLU A 247 -21.82 3.15 11.79
N ALA A 248 -22.10 2.24 10.86
CA ALA A 248 -21.74 0.83 11.00
C ALA A 248 -20.22 0.65 10.94
N VAL A 249 -19.55 1.35 10.01
CA VAL A 249 -18.10 1.35 9.90
C VAL A 249 -17.44 1.97 11.12
N GLN A 250 -17.99 3.07 11.67
CA GLN A 250 -17.52 3.67 12.91
C GLN A 250 -17.56 2.66 14.06
N ALA A 251 -18.65 1.90 14.20
CA ALA A 251 -18.77 0.91 15.25
C ALA A 251 -17.65 -0.16 15.16
N ARG A 252 -17.23 -0.55 13.95
CA ARG A 252 -16.08 -1.45 13.74
C ARG A 252 -14.75 -0.80 14.13
N ALA A 253 -14.56 0.47 13.77
CA ALA A 253 -13.34 1.20 14.13
C ALA A 253 -13.23 1.40 15.65
N ASP A 254 -14.34 1.62 16.34
CA ASP A 254 -14.41 1.80 17.79
C ASP A 254 -14.07 0.53 18.58
N GLU A 255 -14.12 -0.65 17.96
CA GLU A 255 -13.65 -1.91 18.57
C GLU A 255 -12.12 -1.97 18.70
N ILE A 256 -11.40 -1.09 18.00
CA ILE A 256 -9.94 -1.08 17.98
C ILE A 256 -9.39 -0.13 19.05
N GLU A 257 -8.81 -0.70 20.11
CA GLU A 257 -8.00 0.06 21.06
C GLU A 257 -6.58 0.26 20.50
N PHE A 258 -6.19 1.52 20.32
CA PHE A 258 -4.89 1.86 19.74
C PHE A 258 -4.31 3.12 20.37
N ASP A 259 -3.01 3.13 20.66
CA ASP A 259 -2.28 4.34 21.06
C ASP A 259 -1.42 4.82 19.89
N LEU A 260 -1.91 5.86 19.20
CA LEU A 260 -1.25 6.39 18.00
C LEU A 260 0.12 6.99 18.32
N ILE A 261 0.27 7.70 19.44
CA ILE A 261 1.53 8.34 19.83
C ILE A 261 2.55 7.27 20.17
N ALA A 262 2.20 6.34 21.05
CA ALA A 262 3.11 5.28 21.47
C ALA A 262 3.50 4.37 20.29
N ARG A 263 2.56 4.07 19.38
CA ARG A 263 2.85 3.29 18.18
C ARG A 263 3.86 4.00 17.27
N PHE A 264 3.69 5.30 17.04
CA PHE A 264 4.60 6.06 16.19
C PHE A 264 6.01 6.09 16.75
N GLU A 265 6.14 6.32 18.06
CA GLU A 265 7.43 6.34 18.75
C GLU A 265 8.11 4.97 18.72
N ALA A 266 7.37 3.89 18.99
CA ALA A 266 7.88 2.53 18.87
C ALA A 266 8.39 2.24 17.46
N GLN A 267 7.65 2.66 16.43
CA GLN A 267 8.07 2.47 15.05
C GLN A 267 9.34 3.25 14.69
N THR A 268 9.45 4.46 15.21
CA THR A 268 10.61 5.31 14.99
C THR A 268 11.85 4.67 15.60
N GLU A 269 11.72 4.01 16.76
CA GLU A 269 12.81 3.23 17.36
C GLU A 269 13.19 2.01 16.52
N GLU A 270 12.21 1.22 16.07
CA GLU A 270 12.45 0.07 15.16
C GLU A 270 13.20 0.51 13.91
N THR A 271 12.78 1.63 13.31
CA THR A 271 13.39 2.20 12.11
C THR A 271 14.83 2.63 12.37
N ARG A 272 15.10 3.29 13.51
CA ARG A 272 16.45 3.67 13.92
C ARG A 272 17.36 2.46 14.15
N ALA A 273 16.82 1.40 14.76
CA ALA A 273 17.54 0.15 14.97
C ALA A 273 17.91 -0.52 13.63
N ALA A 274 17.00 -0.52 12.65
CA ALA A 274 17.27 -1.03 11.32
C ALA A 274 18.37 -0.24 10.59
N MET A 275 18.34 1.10 10.67
CA MET A 275 19.41 1.96 10.14
C MET A 275 20.78 1.65 10.75
N ALA A 276 20.83 1.45 12.08
CA ALA A 276 22.08 1.11 12.77
C ALA A 276 22.61 -0.27 12.35
N GLY A 277 21.72 -1.24 12.10
CA GLY A 277 22.07 -2.56 11.60
C GLY A 277 22.70 -2.52 10.20
N ASP A 278 22.11 -1.77 9.27
CA ASP A 278 22.64 -1.62 7.92
C ASP A 278 24.02 -0.94 7.92
N ALA A 279 24.23 0.07 8.77
CA ALA A 279 25.52 0.75 8.92
C ALA A 279 26.62 -0.20 9.42
N ALA A 280 26.34 -1.00 10.46
CA ALA A 280 27.27 -1.98 10.99
C ALA A 280 27.62 -3.08 9.97
N GLY A 281 26.62 -3.54 9.21
CA GLY A 281 26.81 -4.54 8.15
C GLY A 281 27.60 -4.05 6.94
N HIS A 282 27.80 -2.73 6.79
CA HIS A 282 28.64 -2.12 5.77
C HIS A 282 30.10 -1.94 6.24
N GLU A 283 30.34 -1.79 7.55
CA GLU A 283 31.70 -1.69 8.12
C GLU A 283 32.41 -3.06 8.22
N GLU A 284 31.66 -4.17 8.24
CA GLU A 284 32.20 -5.54 8.28
C GLU A 284 32.50 -6.16 6.91
N ARG A 285 32.18 -5.48 5.79
CA ARG A 285 32.42 -5.94 4.40
C ARG A 285 33.61 -5.22 3.76
#